data_AF-A0AAU4Z7T7-F1
#
_entry.id   AF-A0AAU4Z7T7-F1
#
_cell.length_a   1.000
_cell.length_b   1.000
_cell.length_c   1.000
_cell.angle_alpha   90.00
_cell.angle_beta   90.00
_cell.angle_gamma   90.00
#
_symmetry.space_group_name_H-M   'P 1'
#
loop_
_entity.id
_entity.type
_entity.pdbx_description
1 polymer ?
#
loop_
_entity_poly.entity_id
_entity_poly.type
_entity_poly.pdbx_seq_one_letter_code
_entity_poly.pdbx_strand_id
1 'polypeptide(L)'
;MHLAPDPAAALLYAAHWYEPADPGAARDITVTVSGHEAGLPGRGGRVRNEAPACAYGRMAVEPENIAVNLPGLSRSRTGEVQTEGMRRALAFRCRVPVWSLDAAAWITEVFVEALRATGTAEPVLITVSC
;
A
#
# COMPACT_ATOMS: atom_id res chain seq x y z
N MET A 1 -28.76 8.46 -5.51
CA MET A 1 -27.78 8.50 -4.41
C MET A 1 -27.30 7.07 -4.20
N HIS A 2 -26.19 6.69 -4.82
CA HIS A 2 -25.62 5.36 -4.66
C HIS A 2 -24.74 5.42 -3.40
N LEU A 3 -25.17 4.79 -2.31
CA LEU A 3 -24.33 4.62 -1.13
C LEU A 3 -23.09 3.84 -1.59
N ALA A 4 -21.91 4.45 -1.45
CA ALA A 4 -20.68 3.71 -1.64
C ALA A 4 -20.71 2.50 -0.69
N PRO A 5 -20.41 1.28 -1.17
CA PRO A 5 -20.34 0.12 -0.29
C PRO A 5 -19.35 0.40 0.85
N ASP A 6 -19.67 -0.10 2.04
CA ASP A 6 -18.81 0.04 3.22
C ASP A 6 -17.38 -0.45 2.89
N PRO A 7 -16.35 0.42 2.93
CA PRO A 7 -15.00 0.06 2.55
C PRO A 7 -14.45 -1.07 3.43
N ALA A 8 -14.85 -1.14 4.70
CA ALA A 8 -14.44 -2.21 5.60
C ALA A 8 -15.00 -3.57 5.15
N ALA A 9 -16.28 -3.62 4.78
CA ALA A 9 -16.92 -4.83 4.28
C ALA A 9 -16.35 -5.27 2.92
N ALA A 10 -16.05 -4.31 2.03
CA ALA A 10 -15.43 -4.60 0.74
C ALA A 10 -14.00 -5.17 0.89
N LEU A 11 -13.20 -4.60 1.80
CA LEU A 11 -11.86 -5.10 2.11
C LEU A 11 -11.89 -6.50 2.72
N LEU A 12 -12.83 -6.78 3.64
CA LEU A 12 -13.01 -8.11 4.23
C LEU A 12 -13.42 -9.14 3.17
N TYR A 13 -14.34 -8.76 2.28
CA TYR A 13 -14.73 -9.60 1.15
C TYR A 13 -13.55 -9.83 0.19
N ALA A 14 -12.76 -8.85 -0.18
CA ALA A 14 -11.59 -9.12 -1.02
C ALA A 14 -10.54 -10.02 -0.31
N ALA A 15 -10.37 -9.86 1.00
CA ALA A 15 -9.34 -10.56 1.77
C ALA A 15 -9.49 -12.10 1.74
N HIS A 16 -10.71 -12.65 1.65
CA HIS A 16 -10.89 -14.12 1.59
C HIS A 16 -10.45 -14.73 0.25
N TRP A 17 -10.31 -13.92 -0.82
CA TRP A 17 -9.85 -14.40 -2.12
C TRP A 17 -8.33 -14.66 -2.12
N TYR A 18 -7.64 -14.06 -1.15
CA TYR A 18 -6.19 -14.15 -0.98
C TYR A 18 -5.84 -14.89 0.31
N GLU A 19 -6.64 -15.88 0.70
CA GLU A 19 -6.26 -16.80 1.76
C GLU A 19 -5.14 -17.73 1.25
N PRO A 20 -4.01 -17.88 1.98
CA PRO A 20 -2.94 -18.76 1.54
C PRO A 20 -3.42 -20.22 1.51
N ALA A 21 -3.44 -20.84 0.33
CA ALA A 21 -3.62 -22.29 0.21
C ALA A 21 -2.38 -23.07 0.70
N ASP A 22 -1.19 -22.44 0.63
CA ASP A 22 0.08 -22.92 1.18
C ASP A 22 0.87 -21.73 1.75
N PRO A 23 1.19 -21.69 3.06
CA PRO A 23 1.98 -20.61 3.66
C PRO A 23 3.42 -20.53 3.13
N GLY A 24 3.94 -21.58 2.47
CA GLY A 24 5.25 -21.59 1.81
C GLY A 24 5.29 -20.89 0.45
N ALA A 25 4.14 -20.59 -0.16
CA ALA A 25 4.05 -19.94 -1.48
C ALA A 25 4.01 -18.40 -1.41
N ALA A 26 4.17 -17.82 -0.21
CA ALA A 26 4.03 -16.39 0.01
C ALA A 26 5.07 -15.58 -0.79
N ARG A 27 4.62 -14.46 -1.34
CA ARG A 27 5.40 -13.50 -2.12
C ARG A 27 5.65 -12.24 -1.30
N ASP A 28 6.90 -11.79 -1.32
CA ASP A 28 7.27 -10.50 -0.78
C ASP A 28 6.99 -9.43 -1.83
N ILE A 29 6.22 -8.41 -1.45
CA ILE A 29 5.80 -7.28 -2.28
C ILE A 29 6.30 -6.00 -1.62
N THR A 30 6.87 -5.10 -2.40
CA THR A 30 7.23 -3.77 -1.92
C THR A 30 6.09 -2.80 -2.14
N VAL A 31 5.72 -2.08 -1.08
CA VAL A 31 4.81 -0.92 -1.15
C VAL A 31 5.60 0.33 -0.82
N THR A 32 5.56 1.34 -1.69
CA THR A 32 6.15 2.64 -1.40
C THR A 32 5.09 3.73 -1.41
N VAL A 33 5.23 4.70 -0.51
CA VAL A 33 4.37 5.88 -0.43
C VAL A 33 5.22 7.11 -0.65
N SER A 34 4.83 7.92 -1.65
CA SER A 34 5.43 9.22 -1.94
C SER A 34 4.41 10.32 -1.71
N GLY A 35 4.85 11.48 -1.24
CA GLY A 35 3.96 12.62 -1.00
C GLY A 35 4.74 13.92 -0.83
N HIS A 36 3.99 15.01 -0.69
CA HIS A 36 4.53 16.35 -0.39
C HIS A 36 4.59 16.66 1.10
N GLU A 37 3.80 15.94 1.89
CA GLU A 37 3.63 16.23 3.30
C GLU A 37 4.91 15.95 4.09
N ALA A 38 5.48 16.98 4.71
CA ALA A 38 6.71 16.87 5.50
C ALA A 38 6.57 15.90 6.70
N GLY A 39 5.35 15.74 7.21
CA GLY A 39 5.04 14.83 8.32
C GLY A 39 4.90 13.35 7.93
N LEU A 40 4.80 13.04 6.63
CA LEU A 40 4.56 11.67 6.15
C LEU A 40 5.62 10.65 6.60
N PRO A 41 6.94 10.93 6.57
CA PRO A 41 7.95 10.00 7.08
C PRO A 41 7.74 9.65 8.57
N GLY A 42 7.30 10.62 9.38
CA GLY A 42 7.07 10.44 10.81
C GLY A 42 5.90 9.51 11.15
N ARG A 43 5.07 9.15 10.17
CA ARG A 43 3.91 8.26 10.36
C ARG A 43 4.21 6.80 10.06
N GLY A 44 5.39 6.46 9.53
CA GLY A 44 5.71 5.11 9.05
C GLY A 44 5.42 3.99 10.06
N GLY A 45 5.78 4.18 11.33
CA GLY A 45 5.49 3.19 12.38
C GLY A 45 4.00 3.00 12.65
N ARG A 46 3.20 4.08 12.56
CA ARG A 46 1.74 3.99 12.72
C ARG A 46 1.09 3.30 11.52
N VAL A 47 1.51 3.65 10.30
CA VAL A 47 1.01 3.03 9.06
C VAL A 47 1.31 1.53 9.05
N ARG A 48 2.52 1.13 9.48
CA ARG A 48 2.91 -0.27 9.64
C ARG A 48 1.98 -1.03 10.59
N ASN A 49 1.58 -0.41 11.70
CA ASN A 49 0.72 -1.05 12.70
C ASN A 49 -0.74 -1.12 12.25
N GLU A 50 -1.20 -0.13 11.49
CA GLU A 50 -2.59 -0.03 11.03
C GLU A 50 -2.87 -0.92 9.82
N ALA A 51 -1.94 -1.02 8.86
CA ALA A 51 -2.15 -1.77 7.62
C ALA A 51 -2.53 -3.26 7.84
N PRO A 52 -1.94 -4.02 8.78
CA PRO A 52 -2.38 -5.37 9.11
C PRO A 52 -3.82 -5.43 9.65
N ALA A 53 -4.27 -4.42 10.41
CA ALA A 53 -5.64 -4.34 10.91
C ALA A 53 -6.62 -4.09 9.75
N CYS A 54 -6.32 -3.16 8.85
CA CYS A 54 -7.08 -2.92 7.62
C CYS A 54 -7.10 -4.14 6.67
N ALA A 55 -6.05 -4.98 6.72
CA ALA A 55 -5.96 -6.23 5.98
C ALA A 55 -6.60 -7.43 6.69
N TYR A 56 -7.23 -7.24 7.86
CA TYR A 56 -7.80 -8.32 8.68
C TYR A 56 -6.81 -9.46 8.97
N GLY A 57 -5.55 -9.11 9.22
CA GLY A 57 -4.47 -10.07 9.50
C GLY A 57 -4.01 -10.90 8.30
N ARG A 58 -4.51 -10.62 7.08
CA ARG A 58 -4.17 -11.38 5.86
C ARG A 58 -2.85 -10.95 5.21
N MET A 59 -2.24 -9.88 5.71
CA MET A 59 -0.99 -9.34 5.19
C MET A 59 -0.07 -8.98 6.35
N ALA A 60 1.16 -9.51 6.34
CA ALA A 60 2.22 -9.05 7.23
C ALA A 60 2.92 -7.83 6.61
N VAL A 61 3.24 -6.83 7.43
CA VAL A 61 3.84 -5.56 6.99
C VAL A 61 5.08 -5.25 7.83
N GLU A 62 6.23 -5.21 7.17
CA GLU A 62 7.50 -4.85 7.77
C GLU A 62 8.06 -3.58 7.12
N PRO A 63 8.79 -2.73 7.86
CA PRO A 63 9.47 -1.58 7.26
C PRO A 63 10.51 -2.05 6.23
N GLU A 64 10.66 -1.28 5.16
CA GLU A 64 11.65 -1.53 4.11
C GLU A 64 12.49 -0.27 3.88
N ASN A 65 13.69 -0.42 3.30
CA ASN A 65 14.54 0.72 3.01
C ASN A 65 13.95 1.55 1.84
N ILE A 66 13.71 2.84 2.05
CA ILE A 66 13.23 3.76 1.01
C ILE A 66 14.17 3.84 -0.21
N ALA A 67 15.45 3.49 -0.05
CA ALA A 67 16.45 3.46 -1.11
C ALA A 67 16.38 2.20 -2.00
N VAL A 68 15.47 1.24 -1.72
CA VAL A 68 15.28 0.08 -2.60
C VAL A 68 14.95 0.56 -4.01
N ASN A 69 15.84 0.22 -4.94
CA ASN A 69 15.68 0.51 -6.34
C ASN A 69 14.67 -0.51 -6.89
N LEU A 70 13.54 -0.02 -7.40
CA LEU A 70 12.49 -0.86 -7.96
C LEU A 70 12.74 -0.96 -9.47
N PRO A 71 13.37 -2.05 -9.97
CA PRO A 71 13.59 -2.20 -11.40
C PRO A 71 12.24 -2.22 -12.13
N GLY A 72 12.08 -1.36 -13.14
CA GLY A 72 10.84 -1.22 -13.92
C GLY A 72 10.15 0.15 -13.81
N LEU A 73 10.56 1.02 -12.88
CA LEU A 73 10.03 2.38 -12.72
C LEU A 73 10.95 3.46 -13.31
N SER A 74 11.57 3.19 -14.47
CA SER A 74 12.40 4.20 -15.14
C SER A 74 11.58 5.11 -16.05
N ARG A 75 11.65 6.41 -15.74
CA ARG A 75 11.21 7.59 -16.49
C ARG A 75 9.75 8.00 -16.31
N SER A 76 9.57 9.03 -15.48
CA SER A 76 8.45 9.96 -15.52
C SER A 76 8.08 10.24 -16.98
N ARG A 77 6.85 9.86 -17.36
CA ARG A 77 6.29 10.19 -18.67
C ARG A 77 5.80 11.64 -18.57
N THR A 78 6.47 12.53 -19.30
CA THR A 78 6.18 13.96 -19.32
C THR A 78 4.71 14.23 -19.66
N GLY A 79 4.02 14.80 -18.70
CA GLY A 79 2.63 15.26 -18.69
C GLY A 79 2.40 15.88 -17.30
N GLU A 80 1.40 16.74 -17.10
CA GLU A 80 1.09 17.27 -15.76
C GLU A 80 0.71 16.11 -14.83
N VAL A 81 1.70 15.52 -14.17
CA VAL A 81 1.49 14.45 -13.21
C VAL A 81 1.33 15.12 -11.87
N GLN A 82 0.20 14.88 -11.20
CA GLN A 82 -0.08 15.25 -9.80
C GLN A 82 1.00 14.76 -8.79
N THR A 83 2.06 14.12 -9.27
CA THR A 83 3.19 13.59 -8.52
C THR A 83 4.46 14.42 -8.69
N GLU A 84 4.45 15.51 -9.47
CA GLU A 84 5.62 16.38 -9.63
C GLU A 84 6.03 16.94 -8.26
N GLY A 85 7.28 16.68 -7.85
CA GLY A 85 7.80 17.12 -6.55
C GLY A 85 7.46 16.22 -5.36
N MET A 86 6.66 15.16 -5.55
CA MET A 86 6.48 14.13 -4.51
C MET A 86 7.80 13.39 -4.28
N ARG A 87 8.12 13.13 -3.02
CA ARG A 87 9.29 12.32 -2.65
C ARG A 87 8.84 11.05 -1.96
N ARG A 88 9.52 9.94 -2.25
CA ARG A 88 9.31 8.69 -1.53
C ARG A 88 9.63 8.91 -0.06
N ALA A 89 8.62 8.75 0.78
CA ALA A 89 8.68 9.01 2.21
C ALA A 89 8.69 7.71 3.02
N LEU A 90 8.00 6.67 2.53
CA LEU A 90 7.83 5.40 3.23
C LEU A 90 8.02 4.22 2.25
N ALA A 91 8.56 3.12 2.78
CA ALA A 91 8.64 1.85 2.07
C ALA A 91 8.35 0.70 3.05
N PHE A 92 7.61 -0.30 2.57
CA PHE A 92 7.18 -1.45 3.35
C PHE A 92 7.36 -2.72 2.51
N ARG A 93 7.77 -3.80 3.17
CA ARG A 93 7.72 -5.15 2.64
C ARG A 93 6.47 -5.83 3.17
N CYS A 94 5.59 -6.19 2.25
CA CYS A 94 4.33 -6.88 2.52
C CYS A 94 4.46 -8.34 2.11
N ARG A 95 3.86 -9.25 2.87
CA ARG A 95 3.80 -10.66 2.50
C ARG A 95 2.36 -11.06 2.19
N VAL A 96 2.13 -11.54 0.96
CA VAL A 96 0.83 -11.97 0.45
C VAL A 96 0.96 -13.33 -0.25
N PRO A 97 -0.11 -14.15 -0.34
CA PRO A 97 0.01 -15.49 -0.91
C PRO A 97 0.12 -15.54 -2.43
N VAL A 98 -0.35 -14.51 -3.14
CA VAL A 98 -0.31 -14.45 -4.61
C VAL A 98 -0.08 -13.02 -5.10
N TRP A 99 0.59 -12.88 -6.23
CA TRP A 99 0.71 -11.61 -6.95
C TRP A 99 -0.24 -11.59 -8.14
N SER A 100 -1.09 -10.57 -8.19
CA SER A 100 -1.99 -10.27 -9.31
C SER A 100 -2.30 -8.77 -9.30
N LEU A 101 -2.92 -8.27 -10.37
CA LEU A 101 -3.40 -6.89 -10.41
C LEU A 101 -4.46 -6.63 -9.33
N ASP A 102 -5.34 -7.60 -9.10
CA ASP A 102 -6.37 -7.50 -8.06
C ASP A 102 -5.76 -7.50 -6.65
N ALA A 103 -4.69 -8.27 -6.42
CA ALA A 103 -3.93 -8.22 -5.18
C ALA A 103 -3.26 -6.85 -5.00
N ALA A 104 -2.68 -6.28 -6.06
CA ALA A 104 -2.09 -4.94 -6.02
C ALA A 104 -3.14 -3.86 -5.71
N ALA A 105 -4.34 -3.95 -6.29
CA ALA A 105 -5.46 -3.06 -6.02
C ALA A 105 -5.91 -3.18 -4.55
N TRP A 106 -6.11 -4.41 -4.06
CA TRP A 106 -6.48 -4.65 -2.67
C TRP A 106 -5.42 -4.12 -1.67
N ILE A 107 -4.13 -4.38 -1.92
CA ILE A 107 -3.02 -3.84 -1.11
C ILE A 107 -3.07 -2.30 -1.12
N THR A 108 -3.32 -1.69 -2.27
CA THR A 108 -3.44 -0.23 -2.38
C THR A 108 -4.55 0.30 -1.48
N GLU A 109 -5.74 -0.29 -1.52
CA GLU A 109 -6.87 0.12 -0.67
C GLU A 109 -6.59 -0.07 0.84
N VAL A 110 -5.91 -1.16 1.21
CA VAL A 110 -5.43 -1.36 2.60
C VAL A 110 -4.53 -0.20 3.04
N PHE A 111 -3.57 0.20 2.20
CA PHE A 111 -2.67 1.31 2.51
C PHE A 111 -3.37 2.67 2.48
N VAL A 112 -4.35 2.88 1.60
CA VAL A 112 -5.19 4.09 1.60
C VAL A 112 -5.89 4.23 2.95
N GLU A 113 -6.52 3.16 3.46
CA GLU A 113 -7.22 3.21 4.73
C GLU A 113 -6.27 3.41 5.91
N ALA A 114 -5.13 2.71 5.93
CA ALA A 114 -4.10 2.90 6.95
C ALA A 114 -3.52 4.34 6.94
N LEU A 115 -3.32 4.94 5.77
CA LEU A 115 -2.84 6.31 5.65
C LEU A 115 -3.90 7.32 6.14
N ARG A 116 -5.18 7.08 5.88
CA ARG A 116 -6.29 7.91 6.40
C ARG A 116 -6.39 7.82 7.93
N ALA A 117 -6.39 6.61 8.48
CA ALA A 117 -6.45 6.37 9.92
C ALA A 117 -5.25 7.00 10.67
N THR A 118 -4.11 7.16 10.00
CA THR A 118 -2.92 7.82 10.56
C THR A 118 -2.86 9.34 10.32
N GLY A 119 -3.90 9.92 9.71
CA GLY A 119 -4.06 11.37 9.54
C GLY A 119 -3.40 11.94 8.28
N THR A 120 -3.19 11.13 7.24
CA THR A 120 -2.73 11.61 5.93
C THR A 120 -3.89 12.27 5.20
N ALA A 121 -3.75 13.58 4.95
CA ALA A 121 -4.78 14.42 4.34
C ALA A 121 -4.38 14.94 2.95
N GLU A 122 -3.08 14.97 2.65
CA GLU A 122 -2.54 15.39 1.36
C GLU A 122 -2.50 14.23 0.35
N PRO A 123 -2.56 14.52 -0.97
CA PRO A 123 -2.37 13.50 -2.00
C PRO A 123 -1.06 12.74 -1.83
N VAL A 124 -1.12 11.43 -2.07
CA VAL A 124 0.03 10.52 -2.05
C VAL A 124 0.02 9.63 -3.28
N LEU A 125 1.21 9.25 -3.73
CA LEU A 125 1.42 8.19 -4.70
C LEU A 125 1.76 6.90 -3.96
N ILE A 126 0.90 5.89 -4.09
CA ILE A 126 1.17 4.53 -3.64
C ILE A 126 1.66 3.73 -4.83
N THR A 127 2.75 2.99 -4.65
CA THR A 127 3.26 2.04 -5.64
C THR A 127 3.36 0.67 -4.99
N VAL A 128 2.82 -0.35 -5.67
CA VAL A 128 2.87 -1.75 -5.25
C VAL A 128 3.63 -2.52 -6.34
N SER A 129 4.68 -3.24 -5.96
CA SER A 129 5.55 -3.95 -6.91
C SER A 129 6.11 -5.24 -6.29
N CYS A 130 6.14 -6.33 -7.06
CA CYS A 130 6.79 -7.58 -6.70
C CYS A 130 8.28 -7.60 -7.08
#